data_AF-A0A0D0RVD7-F1
#
_entry.id   AF-A0A0D0RVD7-F1
#
_cell.length_a   1.000
_cell.length_b   1.000
_cell.length_c   1.000
_cell.angle_alpha   90.00
_cell.angle_beta   90.00
_cell.angle_gamma   90.00
#
_symmetry.space_group_name_H-M   'P 1'
#
loop_
_entity.id
_entity.type
_entity.pdbx_description
1 polymer ?
#
loop_
_entity_poly.entity_id
_entity_poly.type
_entity_poly.pdbx_seq_one_letter_code
_entity_poly.pdbx_strand_id
1 'polypeptide(L)'
;MKKCCCAPMRHMSPQRDECPCCVEGMKHVLAQLNGKEVDIATLDQTGLGQGNNNFTVGTIENDFIVTGTIPGTGQAKRSAAFPICNVVEVRGDVLKNIFLPQIDETCDCCERSITSFLQHIQGQTVDVDTLATGQFNNMQNVKIDAVGKGTVRLTKNNKTWIVNSCFISGIFGFKL
;
A
#
# COMPACT_ATOMS: atom_id res chain seq x y z
N MET A 1 -8.13 -1.09 -27.37
CA MET A 1 -7.76 0.05 -26.49
C MET A 1 -7.35 -0.53 -25.15
N LYS A 2 -6.13 -0.26 -24.69
CA LYS A 2 -5.72 -0.62 -23.32
C LYS A 2 -6.52 0.27 -22.36
N LYS A 3 -7.32 -0.34 -21.49
CA LYS A 3 -8.09 0.40 -20.48
C LYS A 3 -7.10 0.94 -19.45
N CYS A 4 -7.15 2.25 -19.24
CA CYS A 4 -6.30 2.91 -18.27
C CYS A 4 -6.91 2.86 -16.89
N CYS A 5 -6.07 2.50 -15.91
CA CYS A 5 -6.48 2.38 -14.54
C CYS A 5 -5.99 3.57 -13.72
N CYS A 6 -6.93 4.37 -13.22
CA CYS A 6 -6.67 5.43 -12.26
C CYS A 6 -7.27 5.02 -10.92
N ALA A 7 -6.68 5.51 -9.83
CA ALA A 7 -7.23 5.36 -8.49
C ALA A 7 -8.71 5.77 -8.50
N PRO A 8 -9.59 5.00 -7.85
CA PRO A 8 -11.00 5.32 -7.85
C PRO A 8 -11.30 6.63 -7.15
N MET A 9 -12.17 7.43 -7.78
CA MET A 9 -12.87 8.49 -7.08
C MET A 9 -13.71 7.86 -5.95
N ARG A 10 -13.78 8.52 -4.79
CA ARG A 10 -14.49 8.08 -3.57
C ARG A 10 -15.98 7.71 -3.76
N HIS A 11 -16.55 7.87 -4.96
CA HIS A 11 -17.98 7.70 -5.25
C HIS A 11 -18.32 6.79 -6.44
N MET A 12 -17.35 6.10 -7.06
CA MET A 12 -17.65 5.10 -8.09
C MET A 12 -17.08 3.75 -7.70
N SER A 13 -17.90 2.70 -7.80
CA SER A 13 -17.45 1.32 -7.77
C SER A 13 -16.36 1.16 -8.84
N PRO A 14 -15.12 0.91 -8.45
CA PRO A 14 -14.05 0.93 -9.43
C PRO A 14 -14.14 -0.38 -10.18
N GLN A 15 -13.88 -0.36 -11.47
CA GLN A 15 -13.35 -1.54 -12.14
C GLN A 15 -11.90 -1.76 -11.62
N ARG A 16 -11.78 -2.02 -10.31
CA ARG A 16 -10.53 -2.17 -9.53
C ARG A 16 -9.72 -3.38 -10.00
N ASP A 17 -10.41 -4.32 -10.66
CA ASP A 17 -9.85 -5.46 -11.39
C ASP A 17 -9.03 -5.04 -12.62
N GLU A 18 -9.03 -3.75 -13.00
CA GLU A 18 -8.29 -3.24 -14.17
C GLU A 18 -6.90 -2.68 -13.84
N CYS A 19 -6.47 -2.68 -12.56
CA CYS A 19 -5.15 -2.18 -12.14
C CYS A 19 -4.26 -3.33 -11.68
N PRO A 20 -3.85 -4.25 -12.58
CA PRO A 20 -3.18 -5.49 -12.19
C PRO A 20 -1.88 -5.23 -11.45
N CYS A 21 -1.10 -4.23 -11.85
CA CYS A 21 0.24 -4.08 -11.27
C CYS A 21 0.23 -3.57 -9.81
N CYS A 22 -0.66 -2.65 -9.43
CA CYS A 22 -0.85 -2.25 -8.03
C CYS A 22 -1.44 -3.37 -7.14
N VAL A 23 -2.38 -4.14 -7.66
CA VAL A 23 -2.95 -5.28 -6.92
C VAL A 23 -1.91 -6.39 -6.74
N GLU A 24 -1.22 -6.77 -7.82
CA GLU A 24 -0.16 -7.78 -7.78
C GLU A 24 1.02 -7.33 -6.91
N GLY A 25 1.41 -6.06 -7.03
CA GLY A 25 2.44 -5.44 -6.19
C GLY A 25 2.17 -5.66 -4.70
N MET A 26 0.97 -5.29 -4.27
CA MET A 26 0.55 -5.45 -2.88
C MET A 26 0.30 -6.92 -2.49
N LYS A 27 -0.18 -7.76 -3.42
CA LYS A 27 -0.32 -9.22 -3.23
C LYS A 27 1.02 -9.87 -2.87
N HIS A 28 2.08 -9.55 -3.62
CA HIS A 28 3.42 -10.05 -3.34
C HIS A 28 3.95 -9.62 -1.97
N VAL A 29 3.65 -8.38 -1.55
CA VAL A 29 4.03 -7.86 -0.23
C VAL A 29 3.29 -8.61 0.87
N LEU A 30 1.97 -8.73 0.76
CA LEU A 30 1.13 -9.39 1.78
C LEU A 30 1.43 -10.89 1.89
N ALA A 31 1.75 -11.57 0.78
CA ALA A 31 2.14 -12.99 0.78
C ALA A 31 3.37 -13.27 1.67
N GLN A 32 4.33 -12.35 1.67
CA GLN A 32 5.55 -12.44 2.49
C GLN A 32 5.31 -12.15 3.97
N LEU A 33 4.14 -11.58 4.31
CA LEU A 33 3.80 -11.18 5.67
C LEU A 33 2.96 -12.22 6.43
N ASN A 34 2.66 -13.38 5.85
CA ASN A 34 1.87 -14.42 6.53
C ASN A 34 2.42 -14.73 7.95
N GLY A 35 1.53 -14.65 8.94
CA GLY A 35 1.83 -14.80 10.36
C GLY A 35 2.52 -13.61 11.03
N LYS A 36 2.76 -12.50 10.31
CA LYS A 36 3.38 -11.28 10.84
C LYS A 36 2.32 -10.26 11.22
N GLU A 37 2.64 -9.49 12.25
CA GLU A 37 1.83 -8.38 12.72
C GLU A 37 2.27 -7.08 12.02
N VAL A 38 1.30 -6.37 11.45
CA VAL A 38 1.46 -5.09 10.75
C VAL A 38 0.22 -4.23 10.94
N ASP A 39 0.34 -2.93 10.68
CA ASP A 39 -0.83 -2.08 10.51
C ASP A 39 -1.22 -2.06 9.03
N ILE A 40 -2.51 -2.25 8.72
CA ILE A 40 -3.03 -2.15 7.35
C ILE A 40 -4.02 -1.00 7.23
N ALA A 41 -3.78 -0.14 6.23
CA ALA A 41 -4.69 0.89 5.79
C ALA A 41 -5.54 0.42 4.62
N THR A 42 -6.85 0.66 4.67
CA THR A 42 -7.76 0.42 3.54
C THR A 42 -8.56 1.66 3.19
N LEU A 43 -9.02 1.80 1.94
CA LEU A 43 -9.77 2.99 1.49
C LEU A 43 -11.05 3.32 2.27
N ASP A 44 -11.69 2.33 2.89
CA ASP A 44 -12.94 2.51 3.65
C ASP A 44 -12.71 2.91 5.13
N GLN A 45 -11.46 3.09 5.55
CA GLN A 45 -11.18 3.61 6.89
C GLN A 45 -11.39 5.12 6.89
N THR A 46 -12.60 5.56 7.19
CA THR A 46 -12.98 6.97 7.35
C THR A 46 -12.96 7.36 8.83
N GLY A 47 -11.79 7.69 9.38
CA GLY A 47 -11.73 8.27 10.74
C GLY A 47 -10.33 8.46 11.32
N LEU A 48 -10.18 9.47 12.18
CA LEU A 48 -8.95 9.69 12.96
C LEU A 48 -8.72 8.51 13.92
N GLY A 49 -7.52 7.91 13.87
CA GLY A 49 -7.19 6.71 14.65
C GLY A 49 -7.72 5.38 14.08
N GLN A 50 -8.42 5.41 12.95
CA GLN A 50 -8.90 4.21 12.27
C GLN A 50 -7.75 3.59 11.44
N GLY A 51 -7.46 2.34 11.72
CA GLY A 51 -6.44 1.50 11.11
C GLY A 51 -6.65 0.08 11.56
N ASN A 52 -6.36 -0.90 10.71
CA ASN A 52 -6.29 -2.28 11.17
C ASN A 52 -4.94 -2.44 11.86
N ASN A 53 -4.83 -1.81 13.04
CA ASN A 53 -3.60 -1.82 13.82
C ASN A 53 -3.38 -3.23 14.35
N ASN A 54 -2.11 -3.65 14.40
CA ASN A 54 -1.72 -4.96 14.89
C ASN A 54 -2.47 -6.11 14.18
N PHE A 55 -2.74 -5.95 12.88
CA PHE A 55 -3.31 -7.01 12.05
C PHE A 55 -2.27 -8.11 11.86
N THR A 56 -2.57 -9.31 12.36
CA THR A 56 -1.80 -10.50 12.02
C THR A 56 -2.25 -11.00 10.65
N VAL A 57 -1.38 -10.87 9.66
CA VAL A 57 -1.66 -11.30 8.28
C VAL A 57 -1.81 -12.82 8.23
N GLY A 58 -2.84 -13.29 7.55
CA GLY A 58 -3.10 -14.70 7.27
C GLY A 58 -2.79 -15.06 5.82
N THR A 59 -3.63 -15.90 5.22
CA THR A 59 -3.49 -16.36 3.84
C THR A 59 -4.16 -15.41 2.84
N ILE A 60 -3.71 -15.48 1.58
CA ILE A 60 -4.40 -14.87 0.45
C ILE A 60 -5.38 -15.90 -0.11
N GLU A 61 -6.67 -15.58 -0.05
CA GLU A 61 -7.78 -16.41 -0.53
C GLU A 61 -8.32 -15.84 -1.83
N ASN A 62 -8.74 -16.72 -2.74
CA ASN A 62 -9.34 -16.34 -4.04
C ASN A 62 -8.50 -15.30 -4.80
N ASP A 63 -7.18 -15.42 -4.74
CA ASP A 63 -6.16 -14.56 -5.37
C ASP A 63 -6.10 -13.09 -4.93
N PHE A 64 -7.17 -12.51 -4.42
CA PHE A 64 -7.31 -11.06 -4.22
C PHE A 64 -7.84 -10.66 -2.84
N ILE A 65 -8.01 -11.61 -1.92
CA ILE A 65 -8.48 -11.34 -0.56
C ILE A 65 -7.38 -11.72 0.42
N VAL A 66 -6.83 -10.75 1.15
CA VAL A 66 -5.96 -11.05 2.29
C VAL A 66 -6.82 -11.29 3.53
N THR A 67 -6.61 -12.41 4.19
CA THR A 67 -7.25 -12.74 5.47
C THR A 67 -6.30 -12.49 6.62
N GLY A 68 -6.81 -12.50 7.85
CA GLY A 68 -6.00 -12.40 9.05
C GLY A 68 -6.84 -12.10 10.28
N THR A 69 -6.19 -11.61 11.33
CA THR A 69 -6.85 -11.30 12.60
C THR A 69 -6.47 -9.94 13.13
N ILE A 70 -7.44 -9.20 13.64
CA ILE A 70 -7.23 -7.97 14.42
C ILE A 70 -7.43 -8.24 15.91
N PRO A 71 -6.80 -7.45 16.81
CA PRO A 71 -7.10 -7.49 18.24
C PRO A 71 -8.59 -7.20 18.46
N GLY A 72 -9.29 -8.07 19.18
CA GLY A 72 -10.66 -7.83 19.62
C GLY A 72 -10.72 -7.18 21.00
N THR A 73 -11.92 -6.89 21.48
CA THR A 73 -12.15 -6.58 22.89
C THR A 73 -12.05 -7.87 23.71
N GLY A 74 -11.05 -7.98 24.60
CA GLY A 74 -10.78 -9.17 25.41
C GLY A 74 -9.73 -10.12 24.82
N GLN A 75 -9.78 -11.43 25.16
CA GLN A 75 -8.85 -12.46 24.64
C GLN A 75 -9.19 -12.99 23.24
N ALA A 76 -10.36 -12.62 22.67
CA ALA A 76 -10.79 -13.12 21.37
C ALA A 76 -10.27 -12.24 20.23
N LYS A 77 -9.37 -12.78 19.39
CA LYS A 77 -8.99 -12.16 18.12
C LYS A 77 -10.17 -12.20 17.15
N ARG A 78 -10.45 -11.09 16.46
CA ARG A 78 -11.50 -11.04 15.42
C ARG A 78 -10.88 -11.37 14.07
N SER A 79 -11.48 -12.30 13.34
CA SER A 79 -11.11 -12.56 11.94
C SER A 79 -11.50 -11.38 11.05
N ALA A 80 -10.62 -11.02 10.12
CA ALA A 80 -10.83 -9.95 9.15
C ALA A 80 -10.32 -10.39 7.77
N ALA A 81 -10.94 -9.83 6.73
CA ALA A 81 -10.55 -10.06 5.36
C ALA A 81 -10.67 -8.74 4.58
N PHE A 82 -9.68 -8.44 3.76
CA PHE A 82 -9.63 -7.22 2.97
C PHE A 82 -9.38 -7.57 1.50
N PRO A 83 -10.13 -6.99 0.56
CA PRO A 83 -9.73 -6.98 -0.83
C PRO A 83 -8.37 -6.30 -0.96
N ILE A 84 -7.41 -6.94 -1.61
CA ILE A 84 -6.05 -6.40 -1.79
C ILE A 84 -6.10 -5.09 -2.57
N CYS A 85 -7.04 -4.96 -3.52
CA CYS A 85 -7.31 -3.73 -4.26
C CYS A 85 -7.85 -2.57 -3.39
N ASN A 86 -8.17 -2.81 -2.11
CA ASN A 86 -8.53 -1.77 -1.16
C ASN A 86 -7.38 -1.40 -0.22
N VAL A 87 -6.28 -2.16 -0.22
CA VAL A 87 -5.12 -1.93 0.65
C VAL A 87 -4.30 -0.77 0.09
N VAL A 88 -4.23 0.30 0.87
CA VAL A 88 -3.50 1.53 0.52
C VAL A 88 -2.04 1.41 0.94
N GLU A 89 -1.80 1.00 2.17
CA GLU A 89 -0.46 0.84 2.71
C GLU A 89 -0.42 -0.18 3.84
N VAL A 90 0.77 -0.71 4.06
CA VAL A 90 1.13 -1.55 5.19
C VAL A 90 2.25 -0.86 5.96
N ARG A 91 2.17 -0.84 7.29
CA ARG A 91 3.18 -0.24 8.17
C ARG A 91 3.64 -1.26 9.21
N GLY A 92 4.95 -1.33 9.45
CA GLY A 92 5.51 -2.22 10.47
C GLY A 92 7.02 -2.44 10.34
N ASP A 93 7.66 -2.85 11.42
CA ASP A 93 9.12 -3.05 11.45
C ASP A 93 9.57 -4.25 10.60
N VAL A 94 8.69 -5.24 10.44
CA VAL A 94 8.92 -6.43 9.61
C VAL A 94 9.08 -6.11 8.12
N LEU A 95 8.69 -4.90 7.68
CA LEU A 95 8.70 -4.50 6.27
C LEU A 95 10.10 -4.19 5.72
N LYS A 96 11.11 -3.99 6.59
CA LYS A 96 12.48 -3.63 6.18
C LYS A 96 13.11 -4.64 5.22
N ASN A 97 12.76 -5.91 5.38
CA ASN A 97 13.33 -7.02 4.61
C ASN A 97 12.36 -7.58 3.55
N ILE A 98 11.21 -6.94 3.34
CA ILE A 98 10.25 -7.38 2.32
C ILE A 98 10.77 -6.99 0.95
N PHE A 99 10.76 -7.97 0.04
CA PHE A 99 11.13 -7.75 -1.35
C PHE A 99 9.96 -7.11 -2.08
N LEU A 100 10.21 -5.97 -2.72
CA LEU A 100 9.25 -5.39 -3.64
C LEU A 100 9.37 -6.09 -5.00
N PRO A 101 8.26 -6.42 -5.67
CA PRO A 101 8.31 -7.03 -6.99
C PRO A 101 9.01 -6.12 -8.00
N GLN A 102 9.77 -6.71 -8.92
CA GLN A 102 10.48 -5.96 -9.95
C GLN A 102 9.50 -5.25 -10.88
N ILE A 103 9.88 -4.04 -11.26
CA ILE A 103 9.12 -3.22 -12.20
C ILE A 103 9.26 -3.83 -13.59
N ASP A 104 8.15 -4.00 -14.28
CA ASP A 104 8.11 -4.45 -15.67
C ASP A 104 7.32 -3.46 -16.53
N GLU A 105 7.47 -3.55 -17.86
CA GLU A 105 6.83 -2.64 -18.82
C GLU A 105 5.34 -2.95 -19.05
N THR A 106 4.76 -3.90 -18.29
CA THR A 106 3.37 -4.33 -18.50
C THR A 106 2.36 -3.38 -17.87
N CYS A 107 2.82 -2.50 -16.97
CA CYS A 107 1.96 -1.53 -16.31
C CYS A 107 1.68 -0.36 -17.23
N ASP A 108 0.39 -0.09 -17.47
CA ASP A 108 -0.06 1.01 -18.31
C ASP A 108 -0.51 2.22 -17.44
N CYS A 109 -0.50 3.40 -18.05
CA CYS A 109 -1.14 4.62 -17.54
C CYS A 109 -0.48 5.24 -16.29
N CYS A 110 -1.26 5.61 -15.27
CA CYS A 110 -0.77 6.37 -14.11
C CYS A 110 0.30 5.63 -13.32
N GLU A 111 0.22 4.29 -13.26
CA GLU A 111 1.16 3.50 -12.49
C GLU A 111 2.58 3.58 -13.06
N ARG A 112 2.73 3.40 -14.39
CA ARG A 112 4.05 3.51 -15.02
C ARG A 112 4.67 4.88 -14.76
N SER A 113 3.89 5.94 -14.90
CA SER A 113 4.36 7.31 -14.69
C SER A 113 4.76 7.57 -13.24
N ILE A 114 3.93 7.17 -12.26
CA ILE A 114 4.25 7.38 -10.84
C ILE A 114 5.43 6.51 -10.40
N THR A 115 5.50 5.25 -10.85
CA THR A 115 6.62 4.35 -10.57
C THR A 115 7.93 4.90 -11.15
N SER A 116 7.92 5.33 -12.42
CA SER A 116 9.10 5.91 -13.08
C SER A 116 9.53 7.21 -12.38
N PHE A 117 8.58 8.04 -11.98
CA PHE A 117 8.85 9.25 -11.22
C PHE A 117 9.49 8.93 -9.87
N LEU A 118 8.92 8.00 -9.09
CA LEU A 118 9.46 7.55 -7.81
C LEU A 118 10.86 6.95 -7.94
N GLN A 119 11.15 6.22 -9.03
CA GLN A 119 12.49 5.73 -9.32
C GLN A 119 13.48 6.86 -9.54
N HIS A 120 13.08 7.90 -10.29
CA HIS A 120 13.94 9.07 -10.55
C HIS A 120 14.32 9.80 -9.26
N ILE A 121 13.39 9.90 -8.31
CA ILE A 121 13.60 10.57 -7.02
C ILE A 121 13.95 9.60 -5.88
N GLN A 122 14.28 8.34 -6.18
CA GLN A 122 14.62 7.34 -5.17
C GLN A 122 15.82 7.81 -4.34
N GLY A 123 15.79 7.55 -3.03
CA GLY A 123 16.80 7.97 -2.07
C GLY A 123 16.58 9.37 -1.50
N GLN A 124 15.70 10.18 -2.10
CA GLN A 124 15.33 11.49 -1.56
C GLN A 124 14.36 11.38 -0.39
N THR A 125 14.36 12.43 0.45
CA THR A 125 13.37 12.64 1.50
C THR A 125 12.27 13.55 0.98
N VAL A 126 11.02 13.11 1.07
CA VAL A 126 9.84 13.79 0.53
C VAL A 126 8.67 13.71 1.52
N ASP A 127 7.61 14.45 1.23
CA ASP A 127 6.30 14.22 1.84
C ASP A 127 5.41 13.46 0.85
N VAL A 128 4.65 12.47 1.34
CA VAL A 128 3.76 11.63 0.53
C VAL A 128 2.35 11.65 1.11
N ASP A 129 1.39 12.03 0.27
CA ASP A 129 -0.04 11.91 0.56
C ASP A 129 -0.63 10.69 -0.14
N THR A 130 -1.56 10.02 0.53
CA THR A 130 -2.31 8.88 -0.01
C THR A 130 -3.81 9.16 -0.01
N LEU A 131 -4.58 8.27 -0.62
CA LEU A 131 -6.04 8.30 -0.56
C LEU A 131 -6.63 7.69 0.72
N ALA A 132 -5.80 7.12 1.60
CA ALA A 132 -6.25 6.72 2.95
C ALA A 132 -6.56 7.95 3.82
N THR A 133 -7.17 7.72 4.98
CA THR A 133 -7.45 8.79 5.95
C THR A 133 -6.72 8.56 7.28
N GLY A 134 -6.74 9.56 8.16
CA GLY A 134 -6.15 9.44 9.49
C GLY A 134 -4.63 9.30 9.47
N GLN A 135 -4.11 8.30 10.20
CA GLN A 135 -2.68 8.10 10.45
C GLN A 135 -1.89 7.52 9.26
N PHE A 136 -2.57 7.17 8.16
CA PHE A 136 -1.99 6.56 6.95
C PHE A 136 -1.98 7.54 5.76
N ASN A 137 -2.13 8.83 6.05
CA ASN A 137 -2.00 9.93 5.11
C ASN A 137 -1.04 10.99 5.68
N ASN A 138 -0.54 11.90 4.84
CA ASN A 138 0.39 12.96 5.24
C ASN A 138 1.67 12.39 5.87
N MET A 139 2.33 11.48 5.14
CA MET A 139 3.63 10.93 5.51
C MET A 139 4.71 11.97 5.26
N GLN A 140 5.08 12.71 6.31
CA GLN A 140 6.07 13.78 6.19
C GLN A 140 7.50 13.30 6.39
N ASN A 141 8.44 13.87 5.66
CA ASN A 141 9.88 13.64 5.77
C ASN A 141 10.25 12.15 5.72
N VAL A 142 9.70 11.43 4.76
CA VAL A 142 9.98 10.01 4.53
C VAL A 142 10.99 9.85 3.40
N LYS A 143 11.94 8.93 3.56
CA LYS A 143 12.88 8.57 2.51
C LYS A 143 12.26 7.52 1.59
N ILE A 144 12.33 7.75 0.28
CA ILE A 144 12.01 6.73 -0.74
C ILE A 144 13.15 5.72 -0.75
N ASP A 145 12.95 4.58 -0.11
CA ASP A 145 13.99 3.58 0.08
C ASP A 145 14.09 2.63 -1.11
N ALA A 146 12.95 2.10 -1.55
CA ALA A 146 12.86 1.21 -2.70
C ALA A 146 11.57 1.43 -3.47
N VAL A 147 11.62 1.20 -4.79
CA VAL A 147 10.46 1.30 -5.68
C VAL A 147 10.30 -0.04 -6.40
N GLY A 148 9.09 -0.58 -6.38
CA GLY A 148 8.73 -1.82 -7.04
C GLY A 148 7.49 -1.66 -7.92
N LYS A 149 7.06 -2.77 -8.53
CA LYS A 149 5.82 -2.83 -9.31
C LYS A 149 4.63 -2.49 -8.40
N GLY A 150 3.92 -1.40 -8.72
CA GLY A 150 2.75 -0.95 -7.99
C GLY A 150 2.96 -0.58 -6.52
N THR A 151 4.20 -0.52 -6.04
CA THR A 151 4.52 -0.35 -4.61
C THR A 151 5.77 0.49 -4.41
N VAL A 152 5.81 1.21 -3.28
CA VAL A 152 6.98 1.96 -2.84
C VAL A 152 7.23 1.73 -1.37
N ARG A 153 8.49 1.49 -0.99
CA ARG A 153 8.91 1.41 0.40
C ARG A 153 9.42 2.77 0.86
N LEU A 154 8.80 3.28 1.92
CA LEU A 154 9.13 4.54 2.56
C LEU A 154 9.69 4.26 3.95
N THR A 155 10.65 5.07 4.40
CA THR A 155 11.28 4.90 5.72
C THR A 155 11.48 6.24 6.44
N LYS A 156 11.33 6.23 7.77
CA LYS A 156 11.58 7.39 8.65
C LYS A 156 11.71 6.92 10.10
N ASN A 157 12.77 7.32 10.80
CA ASN A 157 12.96 7.08 12.24
C ASN A 157 12.58 5.65 12.66
N ASN A 158 13.16 4.65 11.99
CA ASN A 158 12.92 3.21 12.14
C ASN A 158 11.55 2.68 11.69
N LYS A 159 10.58 3.54 11.38
CA LYS A 159 9.31 3.13 10.79
C LYS A 159 9.49 2.87 9.30
N THR A 160 8.80 1.83 8.84
CA THR A 160 8.76 1.43 7.43
C THR A 160 7.32 1.35 6.99
N TRP A 161 7.04 1.85 5.79
CA TRP A 161 5.76 1.74 5.10
C TRP A 161 6.01 1.09 3.75
N ILE A 162 5.08 0.27 3.32
CA ILE A 162 4.96 -0.12 1.91
C ILE A 162 3.62 0.40 1.43
N VAL A 163 3.69 1.37 0.53
CA VAL A 163 2.52 2.09 -0.01
C VAL A 163 2.24 1.56 -1.40
N ASN A 164 0.97 1.31 -1.70
CA ASN A 164 0.53 1.03 -3.04
C ASN A 164 0.55 2.32 -3.85
N SER A 165 1.36 2.35 -4.91
CA SER A 165 1.64 3.54 -5.71
C SER A 165 0.40 4.10 -6.39
N CYS A 166 -0.62 3.27 -6.67
CA CYS A 166 -1.88 3.73 -7.24
C CYS A 166 -2.71 4.56 -6.25
N PHE A 167 -2.42 4.51 -4.95
CA PHE A 167 -3.14 5.28 -3.94
C PHE A 167 -2.37 6.53 -3.49
N ILE A 168 -1.22 6.83 -4.08
CA ILE A 168 -0.51 8.09 -3.85
C ILE A 168 -1.31 9.22 -4.53
N SER A 169 -1.68 10.22 -3.74
CA SER A 169 -2.42 11.40 -4.21
C SER A 169 -1.52 12.62 -4.40
N GLY A 170 -0.35 12.65 -3.77
CA GLY A 170 0.63 13.73 -3.94
C GLY A 170 2.02 13.35 -3.42
N ILE A 171 3.05 13.92 -4.05
CA ILE A 171 4.45 13.83 -3.61
C ILE A 171 4.99 15.27 -3.59
N PHE A 172 5.59 15.68 -2.47
CA PHE A 172 6.03 17.05 -2.25
C PHE A 172 7.48 17.11 -1.77
N GLY A 173 8.15 18.23 -2.02
CA GLY A 173 9.51 18.48 -1.51
C GLY A 173 10.64 17.75 -2.24
N PHE A 174 10.39 17.18 -3.43
CA PHE A 174 11.40 16.51 -4.25
C PHE A 174 12.27 17.50 -5.07
N LYS A 175 13.41 17.02 -5.57
CA LYS A 175 14.28 17.71 -6.55
C LYS A 175 14.45 16.83 -7.80
N LEU A 176 14.52 17.44 -8.98
CA LEU A 176 14.65 16.74 -10.27
C LEU A 176 16.07 16.81 -10.84
#